data_AF-Q2RLQ6-F1
#
_entry.id   AF-Q2RLQ6-F1
#
_cell.length_a   1.000
_cell.length_b   1.000
_cell.length_c   1.000
_cell.angle_alpha   90.00
_cell.angle_beta   90.00
_cell.angle_gamma   90.00
#
_symmetry.space_group_name_H-M   'P 1'
#
loop_
_entity.id
_entity.type
_entity.pdbx_description
1 polymer ?
#
loop_
_entity_poly.entity_id
_entity_poly.type
_entity_poly.pdbx_seq_one_letter_code
_entity_poly.pdbx_strand_id
1 'polypeptide(L)'
;MLPQKDLETLSKLPPERLRMVLNFARANLINQKITRRYNVKLDWNEPTDEDGVAGYTVTVPSLPPVVTEGDTREEALENAREAIACYLEYLIITGQPVPESDTEGENMVEVII
;
A
#
# COMPACT_ATOMS: atom_id res chain seq x y z
N MET A 1 -8.36 -6.30 28.39
CA MET A 1 -8.80 -4.92 28.69
C MET A 1 -7.54 -4.07 28.81
N LEU A 2 -7.49 -2.87 28.21
CA LEU A 2 -6.27 -2.03 28.24
C LEU A 2 -6.00 -1.49 29.66
N PRO A 3 -4.73 -1.38 30.10
CA PRO A 3 -4.36 -0.75 31.36
C PRO A 3 -4.85 0.71 31.47
N GLN A 4 -5.16 1.15 32.70
CA GLN A 4 -5.69 2.50 32.96
C GLN A 4 -4.76 3.62 32.45
N LYS A 5 -3.45 3.45 32.62
CA LYS A 5 -2.42 4.39 32.14
C LYS A 5 -2.48 4.58 30.61
N ASP A 6 -2.77 3.52 29.87
CA ASP A 6 -2.85 3.57 28.42
C ASP A 6 -4.15 4.29 28.00
N LEU A 7 -5.27 4.04 28.70
CA LEU A 7 -6.52 4.77 28.49
C LEU A 7 -6.39 6.27 28.74
N GLU A 8 -5.67 6.67 29.80
CA GLU A 8 -5.35 8.07 30.09
C GLU A 8 -4.42 8.71 29.06
N THR A 9 -3.58 7.91 28.41
CA THR A 9 -2.72 8.38 27.32
C THR A 9 -3.55 8.60 26.05
N LEU A 10 -4.41 7.64 25.70
CA LEU A 10 -5.29 7.72 24.53
C LEU A 10 -6.28 8.89 24.63
N SER A 11 -6.82 9.19 25.81
CA SER A 11 -7.76 10.30 26.00
C SER A 11 -7.14 11.69 25.80
N LYS A 12 -5.81 11.79 25.84
CA LYS A 12 -5.06 13.04 25.61
C LYS A 12 -4.60 13.19 24.17
N LEU A 13 -4.80 12.18 23.31
CA LEU A 13 -4.40 12.28 21.91
C LEU A 13 -5.28 13.26 21.15
N PRO A 14 -4.70 14.00 20.19
CA PRO A 14 -5.49 14.74 19.21
C PRO A 14 -6.51 13.83 18.49
N PRO A 15 -7.69 14.36 18.08
CA PRO A 15 -8.74 13.55 17.47
C PRO A 15 -8.28 12.72 16.26
N GLU A 16 -7.40 13.26 15.42
CA GLU A 16 -6.84 12.59 14.26
C GLU A 16 -5.93 11.40 14.63
N ARG A 17 -5.12 11.55 15.68
CA ARG A 17 -4.27 10.45 16.18
C ARG A 17 -5.10 9.39 16.88
N LEU A 18 -6.10 9.79 17.66
CA LEU A 18 -7.03 8.86 18.29
C LEU A 18 -7.80 8.06 17.23
N ARG A 19 -8.26 8.72 16.16
CA ARG A 19 -8.91 8.06 15.02
C ARG A 19 -7.99 7.01 14.39
N MET A 20 -6.73 7.36 14.15
CA MET A 20 -5.72 6.44 13.59
C MET A 20 -5.54 5.18 14.45
N VAL A 21 -5.39 5.36 15.77
CA VAL A 21 -5.28 4.23 16.72
C VAL A 21 -6.53 3.35 16.70
N LEU A 22 -7.72 3.97 16.66
CA LEU A 22 -8.98 3.22 16.60
C LEU A 22 -9.15 2.47 15.28
N ASN A 23 -8.75 3.05 14.15
CA ASN A 23 -8.79 2.40 12.84
C ASN A 23 -7.84 1.21 12.79
N PHE A 24 -6.60 1.39 13.28
CA PHE A 24 -5.63 0.30 13.40
C PHE A 24 -6.17 -0.84 14.28
N ALA A 25 -6.74 -0.51 15.44
CA ALA A 25 -7.33 -1.51 16.33
C ALA A 25 -8.50 -2.25 15.64
N ARG A 26 -9.37 -1.53 14.92
CA ARG A 26 -10.47 -2.14 14.15
C ARG A 26 -9.97 -3.06 13.05
N ALA A 27 -9.00 -2.63 12.25
CA ALA A 27 -8.41 -3.45 11.18
C ALA A 27 -7.91 -4.80 11.72
N ASN A 28 -7.19 -4.77 12.86
CA ASN A 28 -6.70 -5.99 13.50
C ASN A 28 -7.81 -6.85 14.16
N LEU A 29 -8.90 -6.24 14.63
CA LEU A 29 -9.99 -6.96 15.30
C LEU A 29 -10.96 -7.66 14.33
N ILE A 30 -11.10 -7.16 13.10
CA ILE A 30 -12.12 -7.65 12.16
C ILE A 30 -11.71 -8.96 11.48
N ASN A 31 -10.43 -9.36 11.51
CA ASN A 31 -9.89 -10.60 10.91
C ASN A 31 -10.35 -10.87 9.46
N GLN A 32 -10.82 -9.83 8.77
CA GLN A 32 -11.34 -9.92 7.42
C GLN A 32 -10.25 -9.41 6.48
N LYS A 33 -9.58 -10.36 5.85
CA LYS A 33 -8.62 -10.07 4.78
C LYS A 33 -9.36 -9.49 3.59
N ILE A 34 -8.91 -8.34 3.10
CA ILE A 34 -9.42 -7.72 1.88
C ILE A 34 -8.46 -8.10 0.75
N THR A 35 -8.99 -8.74 -0.29
CA THR A 35 -8.24 -8.96 -1.53
C THR A 35 -8.52 -7.81 -2.49
N ARG A 36 -7.44 -7.30 -3.09
CA ARG A 36 -7.51 -6.33 -4.20
C ARG A 36 -6.59 -6.76 -5.33
N ARG A 37 -6.93 -6.37 -6.54
CA ARG A 37 -6.11 -6.62 -7.72
C ARG A 37 -5.99 -5.35 -8.54
N TYR A 38 -4.77 -4.96 -8.88
CA TYR A 38 -4.50 -3.76 -9.66
C TYR A 38 -3.64 -4.09 -10.87
N ASN A 39 -3.95 -3.46 -12.00
CA ASN A 39 -3.09 -3.53 -13.16
C ASN A 39 -1.91 -2.59 -12.97
N VAL A 40 -0.71 -3.09 -13.19
CA VAL A 40 0.50 -2.29 -13.15
C VAL A 40 1.07 -2.08 -14.56
N LYS A 41 1.70 -0.92 -14.77
CA LYS A 41 2.48 -0.64 -15.98
C LYS A 41 3.95 -0.81 -15.66
N LEU A 42 4.67 -1.51 -16.52
CA LEU A 42 6.10 -1.67 -16.44
C LEU A 42 6.74 -0.95 -17.62
N ASP A 43 7.59 0.02 -17.31
CA ASP A 43 8.37 0.76 -18.30
C ASP A 43 9.84 0.40 -18.12
N TRP A 44 10.47 -0.15 -19.16
CA TRP A 44 11.90 -0.46 -19.13
C TRP A 44 12.72 0.81 -19.37
N ASN A 45 13.60 1.11 -18.41
CA ASN A 45 14.55 2.20 -18.50
C ASN A 45 15.89 1.64 -18.96
N GLU A 46 16.32 2.08 -20.14
CA GLU A 46 17.68 1.80 -20.61
C GLU A 46 18.71 2.54 -19.75
N PRO A 47 19.90 1.94 -19.52
CA PRO A 47 20.93 2.57 -18.73
C PRO A 47 21.45 3.81 -19.47
N THR A 48 21.42 4.96 -18.79
CA THR A 48 22.02 6.20 -19.29
C THR A 48 23.44 6.38 -18.76
N ASP A 49 24.21 7.27 -19.37
CA ASP A 49 25.56 7.62 -18.90
C ASP A 49 25.54 8.26 -17.49
N GLU A 50 24.38 8.72 -17.00
CA GLU A 50 24.21 9.37 -15.68
C GLU A 50 23.74 8.40 -14.58
N ASP A 51 22.81 7.50 -14.86
CA ASP A 51 22.20 6.59 -13.86
C ASP A 51 22.77 5.16 -13.90
N GLY A 52 23.45 4.76 -14.99
CA GLY A 52 24.30 3.57 -15.10
C GLY A 52 23.64 2.19 -14.93
N VAL A 53 22.38 2.12 -14.51
CA VAL A 53 21.67 0.85 -14.23
C VAL A 53 20.36 0.81 -15.00
N ALA A 54 20.14 -0.29 -15.70
CA ALA A 54 18.89 -0.56 -16.40
C ALA A 54 17.89 -1.22 -15.44
N GLY A 55 16.60 -0.95 -15.60
CA GLY A 55 15.57 -1.56 -14.76
C GLY A 55 14.16 -1.17 -15.19
N TYR A 56 13.18 -1.73 -14.51
CA TYR A 56 11.77 -1.37 -14.70
C TYR A 56 11.36 -0.30 -13.70
N THR A 57 10.66 0.73 -14.16
CA THR A 57 9.76 1.52 -13.31
C THR A 57 8.37 0.91 -13.37
N VAL A 58 7.73 0.78 -12.22
CA VAL A 58 6.37 0.32 -12.09
C VAL A 58 5.47 1.45 -11.62
N THR A 59 4.37 1.66 -12.33
CA THR A 59 3.31 2.58 -11.92
C THR A 59 1.97 1.87 -11.87
N VAL A 60 1.07 2.34 -11.01
CA VAL A 60 -0.27 1.79 -10.85
C VAL A 60 -1.30 2.87 -11.21
N PRO A 61 -1.91 2.86 -12.41
CA PRO A 61 -2.80 3.94 -12.84
C PRO A 61 -4.00 4.20 -11.91
N SER A 62 -4.53 3.14 -11.30
CA SER A 62 -5.62 3.18 -10.32
C SER A 62 -5.16 3.60 -8.92
N LEU A 63 -3.84 3.55 -8.65
CA LEU A 63 -3.20 4.00 -7.42
C LEU A 63 -2.01 4.94 -7.73
N PRO A 64 -2.23 6.14 -8.29
CA PRO A 64 -1.16 7.01 -8.78
C PRO A 64 0.00 7.30 -7.82
N PRO A 65 -0.19 7.34 -6.48
CA PRO A 65 0.92 7.53 -5.55
C PRO A 65 1.91 6.35 -5.48
N VAL A 66 1.55 5.17 -6.00
CA VAL A 66 2.39 3.98 -5.96
C VAL A 66 3.30 3.96 -7.18
N VAL A 67 4.59 4.17 -6.93
CA VAL A 67 5.67 4.04 -7.91
C VAL A 67 6.79 3.22 -7.28
N THR A 68 7.29 2.22 -8.01
CA THR A 68 8.39 1.35 -7.56
C THR A 68 9.36 1.09 -8.71
N GLU A 69 10.48 0.44 -8.43
CA GLU A 69 11.44 0.01 -9.44
C GLU A 69 11.90 -1.43 -9.18
N GLY A 70 12.54 -2.07 -10.16
CA GLY A 70 13.20 -3.37 -9.99
C GLY A 70 14.05 -3.73 -11.21
N ASP A 71 15.18 -4.40 -10.99
CA ASP A 71 16.14 -4.72 -12.06
C ASP A 71 15.56 -5.77 -13.03
N THR A 72 14.69 -6.63 -12.50
CA THR A 72 13.99 -7.67 -13.25
C THR A 72 12.48 -7.45 -13.22
N ARG A 73 11.76 -8.02 -14.19
CA ARG A 73 10.31 -7.95 -14.23
C ARG A 73 9.70 -8.56 -12.97
N GLU A 74 10.25 -9.68 -12.51
CA GLU A 74 9.80 -10.39 -11.32
C GLU A 74 9.97 -9.55 -10.06
N GLU A 75 11.15 -8.95 -9.88
CA GLU A 75 11.42 -8.03 -8.76
C GLU A 75 10.53 -6.80 -8.80
N ALA A 76 10.37 -6.18 -9.98
CA ALA A 76 9.52 -5.01 -10.15
C ALA A 76 8.06 -5.30 -9.75
N LEU A 77 7.53 -6.49 -10.11
CA LEU A 77 6.21 -6.93 -9.69
C LEU A 77 6.11 -7.25 -8.20
N GLU A 78 7.18 -7.75 -7.58
CA GLU A 78 7.25 -7.97 -6.13
C GLU A 78 7.19 -6.65 -5.38
N ASN A 79 8.05 -5.71 -5.76
CA ASN A 79 8.12 -4.38 -5.16
C ASN A 79 6.79 -3.64 -5.31
N ALA A 80 6.14 -3.76 -6.48
CA ALA A 80 4.81 -3.21 -6.69
C ALA A 80 3.77 -3.82 -5.74
N ARG A 81 3.79 -5.13 -5.50
CA ARG A 81 2.86 -5.79 -4.56
C ARG A 81 3.01 -5.26 -3.15
N GLU A 82 4.25 -5.15 -2.67
CA GLU A 82 4.54 -4.62 -1.32
C GLU A 82 4.11 -3.16 -1.19
N ALA A 83 4.43 -2.33 -2.19
CA ALA A 83 4.07 -0.91 -2.19
C ALA A 83 2.55 -0.69 -2.26
N ILE A 84 1.84 -1.47 -3.08
CA ILE A 84 0.37 -1.47 -3.12
C ILE A 84 -0.19 -1.83 -1.75
N ALA A 85 0.24 -2.95 -1.16
CA ALA A 85 -0.25 -3.40 0.14
C ALA A 85 -0.06 -2.31 1.22
N CYS A 86 1.16 -1.76 1.31
CA CYS A 86 1.50 -0.67 2.22
C CYS A 86 0.59 0.56 2.03
N TYR A 87 0.32 0.96 0.79
CA TYR A 87 -0.55 2.09 0.50
C TYR A 87 -2.00 1.85 0.94
N LEU A 88 -2.55 0.66 0.70
CA LEU A 88 -3.93 0.35 1.12
C LEU A 88 -4.05 0.25 2.65
N GLU A 89 -3.06 -0.32 3.32
CA GLU A 89 -2.98 -0.32 4.79
C GLU A 89 -2.96 1.10 5.35
N TYR A 90 -2.19 2.01 4.73
CA TYR A 90 -2.20 3.42 5.07
C TYR A 90 -3.59 4.05 4.94
N LEU A 91 -4.32 3.76 3.85
CA LEU A 91 -5.69 4.26 3.67
C LEU A 91 -6.62 3.74 4.78
N ILE A 92 -6.54 2.46 5.12
CA ILE A 92 -7.33 1.86 6.22
C ILE A 92 -7.03 2.57 7.55
N ILE A 93 -5.76 2.68 7.91
CA ILE A 93 -5.32 3.23 9.19
C ILE A 93 -5.68 4.73 9.29
N THR A 94 -5.62 5.47 8.19
CA THR A 94 -6.04 6.87 8.14
C THR A 94 -7.56 7.06 7.96
N GLY A 95 -8.31 5.99 7.76
CA GLY A 95 -9.77 6.01 7.60
C GLY A 95 -10.24 6.53 6.25
N GLN A 96 -9.38 6.45 5.24
CA GLN A 96 -9.70 6.74 3.85
C GLN A 96 -10.32 5.52 3.16
N PRO A 97 -11.15 5.72 2.13
CA PRO A 97 -11.71 4.62 1.37
C PRO A 97 -10.60 3.85 0.63
N VAL A 98 -10.67 2.52 0.68
CA VAL A 98 -9.80 1.64 -0.11
C VAL A 98 -10.37 1.57 -1.53
N PRO A 99 -9.59 1.89 -2.58
CA PRO A 99 -10.04 1.78 -3.96
C PRO A 99 -10.51 0.36 -4.31
N GLU A 100 -11.40 0.25 -5.28
CA GLU A 100 -11.85 -1.05 -5.81
C GLU A 100 -10.78 -1.66 -6.73
N SER A 101 -10.88 -2.97 -6.95
CA SER A 101 -9.96 -3.67 -7.87
C SER A 101 -10.16 -3.22 -9.31
N ASP A 102 -9.08 -3.24 -10.08
CA ASP A 102 -9.16 -3.14 -11.54
C ASP A 102 -9.82 -4.40 -12.10
N THR A 103 -10.58 -4.22 -13.19
CA THR A 103 -11.34 -5.31 -13.83
C THR A 103 -10.59 -5.97 -14.99
N GLU A 104 -9.58 -5.28 -15.54
CA GLU A 104 -8.79 -5.71 -16.67
C GLU A 104 -7.37 -5.14 -16.61
N GLY A 105 -6.44 -5.77 -17.33
CA GLY A 105 -5.05 -5.38 -17.36
C GLY A 105 -4.13 -6.51 -17.82
N GLU A 106 -2.93 -6.14 -18.27
CA GLU A 106 -1.90 -7.08 -18.72
C GLU A 106 -1.12 -7.64 -17.53
N ASN A 107 -0.78 -6.79 -16.55
CA ASN A 107 0.09 -7.15 -15.42
C ASN A 107 -0.70 -7.00 -14.11
N MET A 108 -1.61 -7.93 -13.86
CA MET A 108 -2.43 -7.88 -12.66
C MET A 108 -1.64 -8.34 -11.43
N VAL A 109 -1.52 -7.46 -10.44
CA VAL A 109 -0.94 -7.75 -9.13
C VAL A 109 -2.05 -7.88 -8.11
N GLU A 110 -2.12 -9.03 -7.46
CA GLU A 110 -3.04 -9.29 -6.36
C GLU A 110 -2.36 -9.02 -5.01
N VAL A 111 -3.07 -8.32 -4.12
CA VAL A 111 -2.66 -8.04 -2.75
C VAL A 111 -3.74 -8.47 -1.78
N ILE A 112 -3.32 -8.86 -0.59
CA ILE A 112 -4.19 -9.21 0.53
C ILE A 112 -3.76 -8.35 1.71
N ILE A 113 -4.68 -7.53 2.23
CA ILE A 113 -4.49 -6.65 3.39
C ILE A 113 -5.45 -7.01 4.52
#